data_AF-A0A9D2Z130-F1
#
_entry.id   AF-A0A9D2Z130-F1
#
_cell.length_a   1.000
_cell.length_b   1.000
_cell.length_c   1.000
_cell.angle_alpha   90.00
_cell.angle_beta   90.00
_cell.angle_gamma   90.00
#
_symmetry.space_group_name_H-M   'P 1'
#
loop_
_entity.id
_entity.type
_entity.pdbx_description
1 polymer ?
#
loop_
_entity_poly.entity_id
_entity_poly.type
_entity_poly.pdbx_seq_one_letter_code
_entity_poly.pdbx_strand_id
1 'polypeptide(L)'
;MSFFSRTLSVILRCWTRWYDRDDPGGRGDWEDLKNLRMENPGKICLKPSGIDAVTVDGEIPAKETGQYIYYDALKLQYELIYYHLFFSYSTDIGFICRNEDQEFEKCLDYKVRFRCIAPPLCWTDWFDRDDPNGQGDYEDLKRLRKEYPGQICPKPFRIQAVTVFGNIPAEDTGHTFQAYNTEVGFICRNEDQQFGRCMDYKVRFRCPCFFPPECNPICQ
;
A
#
# COMPACT_ATOMS: atom_id res chain seq x y z
N MET A 1 -9.98 29.00 -21.26
CA MET A 1 -10.95 28.28 -20.40
C MET A 1 -10.25 27.05 -19.85
N SER A 2 -10.17 26.96 -18.52
CA SER A 2 -9.41 25.97 -17.77
C SER A 2 -9.98 24.56 -17.95
N PHE A 3 -9.18 23.61 -18.45
CA PHE A 3 -9.47 22.20 -18.37
C PHE A 3 -9.10 21.71 -16.96
N PHE A 4 -10.05 21.79 -16.03
CA PHE A 4 -10.00 20.93 -14.85
C PHE A 4 -10.25 19.50 -15.32
N SER A 5 -9.17 18.78 -15.63
CA SER A 5 -9.22 17.32 -15.76
C SER A 5 -9.60 16.76 -14.39
N ARG A 6 -10.88 16.41 -14.22
CA ARG A 6 -11.34 15.55 -13.12
C ARG A 6 -10.66 14.20 -13.32
N THR A 7 -9.48 14.02 -12.76
CA THR A 7 -8.90 12.69 -12.56
C THR A 7 -9.88 11.92 -11.69
N LEU A 8 -10.60 10.97 -12.31
CA LEU A 8 -11.23 9.86 -11.59
C LEU A 8 -10.16 9.28 -10.67
N SER A 9 -10.32 9.52 -9.36
CA SER A 9 -9.48 8.88 -8.36
C SER A 9 -9.79 7.39 -8.43
N VAL A 10 -8.94 6.64 -9.12
CA VAL A 10 -8.99 5.17 -9.08
C VAL A 10 -8.72 4.80 -7.63
N ILE A 11 -9.76 4.32 -6.93
CA ILE A 11 -9.62 3.77 -5.57
C ILE A 11 -8.82 2.48 -5.73
N LEU A 12 -7.50 2.59 -5.63
CA LEU A 12 -6.62 1.45 -5.72
C LEU A 12 -6.83 0.61 -4.46
N ARG A 13 -7.36 -0.59 -4.63
CA ARG A 13 -7.48 -1.58 -3.54
C ARG A 13 -6.40 -2.62 -3.72
N CYS A 14 -5.70 -2.94 -2.65
CA CYS A 14 -4.68 -3.97 -2.64
C CYS A 14 -5.06 -5.04 -1.62
N TRP A 15 -4.53 -6.24 -1.81
CA TRP A 15 -4.52 -7.25 -0.75
C TRP A 15 -3.20 -7.15 -0.01
N THR A 16 -3.22 -7.29 1.31
CA THR A 16 -2.00 -7.59 2.07
C THR A 16 -1.45 -8.96 1.66
N ARG A 17 -0.23 -9.26 2.09
CA ARG A 17 0.23 -10.65 2.17
C ARG A 17 -0.75 -11.50 3.02
N TRP A 18 -0.65 -12.81 2.88
CA TRP A 18 -1.28 -13.75 3.81
C TRP A 18 -0.60 -13.68 5.18
N TYR A 19 -1.41 -13.80 6.22
CA TYR A 19 -1.04 -13.92 7.61
C TYR A 19 -1.63 -15.22 8.13
N ASP A 20 -0.81 -15.91 8.90
CA ASP A 20 -1.07 -17.19 9.51
C ASP A 20 -0.41 -17.05 10.88
N ARG A 21 -1.24 -17.02 11.92
CA ARG A 21 -0.88 -16.60 13.27
C ARG A 21 -1.02 -17.75 14.25
N ASP A 22 -2.08 -18.55 14.12
CA ASP A 22 -2.47 -19.51 15.13
C ASP A 22 -2.93 -20.82 14.51
N ASP A 23 -2.04 -21.82 14.48
CA ASP A 23 -2.38 -23.19 14.11
C ASP A 23 -3.59 -23.71 14.93
N PRO A 24 -4.41 -24.64 14.41
CA PRO A 24 -5.69 -25.09 14.99
C PRO A 24 -5.60 -25.90 16.30
N GLY A 25 -4.45 -25.87 16.97
CA GLY A 25 -4.18 -26.53 18.24
C GLY A 25 -5.09 -26.04 19.37
N GLY A 26 -5.47 -26.94 20.28
CA GLY A 26 -6.26 -26.57 21.45
C GLY A 26 -7.71 -26.19 21.11
N ARG A 27 -8.04 -24.89 21.14
CA ARG A 27 -9.42 -24.36 21.09
C ARG A 27 -9.93 -24.00 19.69
N GLY A 28 -9.09 -24.01 18.67
CA GLY A 28 -9.43 -23.65 17.29
C GLY A 28 -8.28 -22.91 16.63
N ASP A 29 -8.58 -22.18 15.57
CA ASP A 29 -7.66 -21.39 14.74
C ASP A 29 -8.08 -19.91 14.80
N TRP A 30 -7.15 -19.04 15.21
CA TRP A 30 -7.42 -17.65 15.62
C TRP A 30 -6.57 -16.61 14.86
N GLU A 31 -7.09 -16.24 13.69
CA GLU A 31 -6.58 -15.18 12.82
C GLU A 31 -7.21 -13.81 13.14
N ASP A 32 -7.21 -13.42 14.42
CA ASP A 32 -7.83 -12.18 14.88
C ASP A 32 -7.02 -10.93 14.52
N LEU A 33 -7.71 -9.90 14.03
CA LEU A 33 -7.12 -8.68 13.49
C LEU A 33 -6.35 -7.88 14.55
N LYS A 34 -6.76 -7.96 15.82
CA LYS A 34 -6.11 -7.21 16.90
C LYS A 34 -4.69 -7.75 17.12
N ASN A 35 -4.54 -9.05 17.31
CA ASN A 35 -3.24 -9.67 17.53
C ASN A 35 -2.39 -9.62 16.26
N LEU A 36 -2.98 -9.86 15.08
CA LEU A 36 -2.30 -9.71 13.79
C LEU A 36 -1.66 -8.34 13.61
N ARG A 37 -2.34 -7.26 14.02
CA ARG A 37 -1.78 -5.88 13.97
C ARG A 37 -0.65 -5.65 14.97
N MET A 38 -0.71 -6.26 16.16
CA MET A 38 0.35 -6.15 17.16
C MET A 38 1.62 -6.87 16.69
N GLU A 39 1.48 -8.04 16.09
CA GLU A 39 2.60 -8.82 15.54
C GLU A 39 3.13 -8.24 14.23
N ASN A 40 2.30 -7.47 13.49
CA ASN A 40 2.64 -6.90 12.19
C ASN A 40 2.38 -5.37 12.14
N PRO A 41 3.14 -4.56 12.90
CA PRO A 41 2.88 -3.13 13.04
C PRO A 41 2.94 -2.39 11.70
N GLY A 42 1.85 -1.67 11.41
CA GLY A 42 1.68 -0.89 10.17
C GLY A 42 1.43 -1.73 8.92
N LYS A 43 1.46 -3.06 8.97
CA LYS A 43 1.35 -3.93 7.79
C LYS A 43 -0.10 -4.18 7.37
N ILE A 44 -1.04 -3.98 8.28
CA ILE A 44 -2.48 -4.11 8.04
C ILE A 44 -3.12 -2.75 8.25
N CYS A 45 -3.93 -2.33 7.28
CA CYS A 45 -4.65 -1.07 7.32
C CYS A 45 -5.54 -0.93 8.56
N LEU A 46 -5.69 0.30 9.06
CA LEU A 46 -6.57 0.61 10.21
C LEU A 46 -8.05 0.28 9.95
N LYS A 47 -8.49 0.40 8.70
CA LYS A 47 -9.84 0.05 8.27
C LYS A 47 -9.80 -0.79 7.00
N PRO A 48 -9.67 -2.12 7.11
CA PRO A 48 -9.79 -3.01 5.96
C PRO A 48 -11.16 -2.87 5.30
N SER A 49 -11.17 -3.00 3.98
CA SER A 49 -12.38 -2.99 3.15
C SER A 49 -12.85 -4.40 2.76
N GLY A 50 -12.07 -5.42 3.13
CA GLY A 50 -12.39 -6.83 2.93
C GLY A 50 -11.39 -7.71 3.69
N ILE A 51 -11.78 -8.96 3.89
CA ILE A 51 -10.96 -10.04 4.43
C ILE A 51 -11.17 -11.25 3.52
N ASP A 52 -10.13 -12.06 3.37
CA ASP A 52 -10.15 -13.32 2.65
C ASP A 52 -9.46 -14.36 3.52
N ALA A 53 -9.95 -15.60 3.52
CA ALA A 53 -9.50 -16.67 4.38
C ALA A 53 -9.50 -17.99 3.61
N VAL A 54 -8.37 -18.70 3.66
CA VAL A 54 -8.18 -19.99 3.00
C VAL A 54 -7.44 -20.93 3.94
N THR A 55 -7.59 -22.23 3.74
CA THR A 55 -6.78 -23.20 4.47
C THR A 55 -5.30 -23.03 4.14
N VAL A 56 -4.42 -23.24 5.11
CA VAL A 56 -2.97 -23.24 4.90
C VAL A 56 -2.59 -24.36 3.93
N ASP A 57 -3.15 -25.56 4.14
CA ASP A 57 -3.02 -26.69 3.23
C ASP A 57 -4.07 -26.62 2.11
N GLY A 58 -3.61 -26.48 0.87
CA GLY A 58 -4.47 -26.52 -0.33
C GLY A 58 -5.20 -25.22 -0.70
N GLU A 59 -5.11 -24.15 0.11
CA GLU A 59 -5.75 -22.84 -0.14
C GLU A 59 -7.26 -22.93 -0.44
N ILE A 60 -7.95 -23.87 0.21
CA ILE A 60 -9.38 -24.05 0.06
C ILE A 60 -10.07 -22.84 0.73
N PRO A 61 -10.93 -22.09 0.03
CA PRO A 61 -11.67 -20.98 0.62
C PRO A 61 -12.44 -21.44 1.85
N ALA A 62 -12.36 -20.69 2.95
CA ALA A 62 -12.96 -21.13 4.22
C ALA A 62 -14.46 -21.46 4.10
N LYS A 63 -15.20 -20.70 3.28
CA LYS A 63 -16.61 -20.92 2.95
C LYS A 63 -16.90 -22.26 2.24
N GLU A 64 -15.89 -22.89 1.64
CA GLU A 64 -16.00 -24.15 0.88
C GLU A 64 -15.57 -25.38 1.70
N THR A 65 -14.96 -25.17 2.87
CA THR A 65 -14.48 -26.26 3.74
C THR A 65 -15.60 -27.01 4.46
N GLY A 66 -16.79 -26.41 4.57
CA GLY A 66 -17.89 -26.95 5.37
C GLY A 66 -17.72 -26.79 6.88
N GLN A 67 -16.61 -26.18 7.36
CA GLN A 67 -16.43 -25.88 8.77
C GLN A 67 -17.33 -24.72 9.20
N TYR A 68 -17.84 -24.80 10.43
CA TYR A 68 -18.63 -23.74 11.03
C TYR A 68 -17.70 -22.59 11.42
N ILE A 69 -17.37 -21.77 10.44
CA ILE A 69 -16.73 -20.47 10.64
C ILE A 69 -17.83 -19.54 11.10
N TYR A 70 -17.89 -19.29 12.41
CA TYR A 70 -18.95 -18.57 13.11
C TYR A 70 -19.67 -17.48 12.26
N TYR A 71 -20.80 -17.89 11.71
CA TYR A 71 -21.90 -17.01 11.34
C TYR A 71 -22.91 -17.08 12.48
N ASP A 72 -23.44 -15.92 12.87
CA ASP A 72 -24.51 -15.79 13.85
C ASP A 72 -25.66 -16.78 13.56
N ALA A 73 -25.83 -17.76 14.43
CA ALA A 73 -26.99 -18.62 14.46
C ALA A 73 -27.86 -18.25 15.67
N LEU A 74 -28.83 -17.35 15.45
CA LEU A 74 -30.27 -17.47 15.78
C LEU A 74 -30.96 -16.17 15.30
N LYS A 75 -31.99 -16.16 14.46
CA LYS A 75 -33.20 -16.96 14.56
C LYS A 75 -34.02 -17.00 13.25
N LEU A 76 -34.67 -18.13 13.04
CA LEU A 76 -35.89 -18.28 12.28
C LEU A 76 -36.94 -17.23 12.68
N GLN A 77 -37.57 -16.65 11.64
CA GLN A 77 -38.94 -16.13 11.56
C GLN A 77 -39.22 -14.70 12.09
N TYR A 78 -39.23 -13.72 11.14
CA TYR A 78 -39.96 -12.43 11.12
C TYR A 78 -39.78 -11.49 12.35
N GLU A 79 -39.36 -10.23 12.32
CA GLU A 79 -39.08 -9.18 11.34
C GLU A 79 -38.09 -8.19 12.02
N LEU A 80 -37.17 -7.55 11.26
CA LEU A 80 -36.77 -6.13 11.33
C LEU A 80 -36.64 -5.52 12.77
N ILE A 81 -35.50 -5.02 13.30
CA ILE A 81 -34.61 -3.95 12.83
C ILE A 81 -33.43 -3.80 13.86
N TYR A 82 -32.17 -3.73 13.35
CA TYR A 82 -30.96 -3.05 13.90
C TYR A 82 -30.03 -3.67 14.99
N TYR A 83 -28.79 -3.94 14.55
CA TYR A 83 -27.48 -4.05 15.25
C TYR A 83 -27.23 -5.21 16.26
N HIS A 84 -26.70 -6.33 15.77
CA HIS A 84 -25.28 -6.73 15.89
C HIS A 84 -25.13 -8.19 15.43
N LEU A 85 -25.08 -8.37 14.11
CA LEU A 85 -24.66 -9.61 13.46
C LEU A 85 -23.13 -9.70 13.68
N PHE A 86 -22.69 -10.33 14.78
CA PHE A 86 -21.27 -10.58 15.00
C PHE A 86 -20.86 -11.70 14.04
N PHE A 87 -20.16 -11.35 12.96
CA PHE A 87 -19.59 -12.29 11.99
C PHE A 87 -18.17 -12.67 12.43
N SER A 88 -17.79 -13.96 12.44
CA SER A 88 -16.43 -14.40 12.80
C SER A 88 -15.42 -14.41 11.66
N TYR A 89 -15.77 -13.91 10.48
CA TYR A 89 -14.76 -13.40 9.57
C TYR A 89 -15.19 -12.01 9.09
N SER A 90 -14.55 -10.98 9.64
CA SER A 90 -14.89 -9.59 9.35
C SER A 90 -13.66 -8.71 9.34
N THR A 91 -13.80 -7.53 8.75
CA THR A 91 -12.74 -6.52 8.70
C THR A 91 -12.45 -5.86 10.05
N ASP A 92 -13.27 -6.14 11.07
CA ASP A 92 -13.13 -5.57 12.42
C ASP A 92 -12.55 -6.58 13.42
N ILE A 93 -12.85 -7.87 13.23
CA ILE A 93 -12.46 -8.94 14.16
C ILE A 93 -11.31 -9.79 13.62
N GLY A 94 -11.18 -9.99 12.30
CA GLY A 94 -10.29 -11.02 11.72
C GLY A 94 -11.09 -12.25 11.33
N PHE A 95 -10.48 -13.43 11.37
CA PHE A 95 -11.11 -14.74 11.12
C PHE A 95 -10.93 -15.64 12.34
N ILE A 96 -11.97 -16.39 12.71
CA ILE A 96 -11.93 -17.31 13.85
C ILE A 96 -12.69 -18.59 13.50
N CYS A 97 -12.01 -19.73 13.64
CA CYS A 97 -12.62 -21.05 13.74
C CYS A 97 -12.46 -21.56 15.17
N ARG A 98 -13.54 -22.03 15.81
CA ARG A 98 -13.46 -22.65 17.16
C ARG A 98 -13.80 -24.12 17.09
N ASN A 99 -13.01 -24.95 17.77
CA ASN A 99 -13.22 -26.38 17.87
C ASN A 99 -14.52 -26.72 18.60
N GLU A 100 -14.97 -25.88 19.53
CA GLU A 100 -16.24 -26.07 20.26
C GLU A 100 -17.48 -25.89 19.39
N ASP A 101 -17.36 -25.19 18.26
CA ASP A 101 -18.44 -24.95 17.31
C ASP A 101 -18.56 -26.07 16.25
N GLN A 102 -17.57 -26.97 16.18
CA GLN A 102 -17.56 -28.02 15.16
C GLN A 102 -18.21 -29.31 15.68
N GLU A 103 -19.05 -29.92 14.85
CA GLU A 103 -19.76 -31.16 15.22
C GLU A 103 -18.92 -32.42 15.02
N PHE A 104 -18.01 -32.43 14.04
CA PHE A 104 -17.33 -33.65 13.59
C PHE A 104 -15.82 -33.54 13.55
N GLU A 105 -15.29 -32.48 12.93
CA GLU A 105 -13.84 -32.31 12.74
C GLU A 105 -13.34 -31.07 13.47
N LYS A 106 -12.10 -31.11 13.95
CA LYS A 106 -11.45 -29.91 14.49
C LYS A 106 -11.24 -28.90 13.37
N CYS A 107 -11.11 -27.63 13.74
CA CYS A 107 -10.72 -26.57 12.82
C CYS A 107 -9.52 -26.99 11.96
N LEU A 108 -9.63 -26.70 10.68
CA LEU A 108 -8.49 -26.69 9.77
C LEU A 108 -7.62 -25.48 10.12
N ASP A 109 -6.42 -25.52 9.59
CA ASP A 109 -5.44 -24.45 9.71
C ASP A 109 -5.74 -23.40 8.65
N TYR A 110 -5.94 -22.13 9.04
CA TYR A 110 -6.31 -21.05 8.12
C TYR A 110 -5.33 -19.89 8.14
N LYS A 111 -5.19 -19.28 6.96
CA LYS A 111 -4.50 -18.00 6.80
C LYS A 111 -5.43 -16.95 6.22
N VAL A 112 -5.24 -15.71 6.63
CA VAL A 112 -6.03 -14.55 6.21
C VAL A 112 -5.24 -13.49 5.46
N ARG A 113 -5.92 -12.71 4.64
CA ARG A 113 -5.40 -11.44 4.12
C ARG A 113 -6.49 -10.38 4.13
N PHE A 114 -6.06 -9.12 4.16
CA PHE A 114 -6.96 -7.98 4.27
C PHE A 114 -6.89 -7.13 2.99
N ARG A 115 -8.05 -6.68 2.50
CA ARG A 115 -8.12 -5.75 1.38
C ARG A 115 -8.07 -4.33 1.89
N CYS A 116 -6.96 -3.65 1.67
CA CYS A 116 -6.77 -2.27 2.07
C CYS A 116 -7.11 -1.31 0.92
N ILE A 117 -7.60 -0.13 1.28
CA ILE A 117 -7.70 0.99 0.35
C ILE A 117 -6.33 1.65 0.35
N ALA A 118 -5.65 1.64 -0.79
CA ALA A 118 -4.40 2.37 -0.93
C ALA A 118 -4.70 3.87 -0.76
N PRO A 119 -3.80 4.63 -0.11
CA PRO A 119 -3.95 6.07 -0.07
C PRO A 119 -4.00 6.63 -1.50
N PRO A 120 -4.81 7.67 -1.76
CA PRO A 120 -4.69 8.40 -3.00
C PRO A 120 -3.25 8.87 -3.16
N LEU A 121 -2.74 8.84 -4.40
CA LEU A 121 -1.39 9.27 -4.71
C LEU A 121 -1.40 10.68 -5.28
N CYS A 122 -0.62 11.56 -4.68
CA CYS A 122 -0.41 12.94 -5.09
C CYS A 122 1.04 13.13 -5.55
N TRP A 123 1.23 14.08 -6.45
CA TRP A 123 2.56 14.60 -6.72
C TRP A 123 2.98 15.54 -5.59
N THR A 124 4.22 15.45 -5.15
CA THR A 124 4.85 16.51 -4.37
C THR A 124 4.97 17.78 -5.20
N ASP A 125 5.39 18.87 -4.55
CA ASP A 125 5.96 20.01 -5.25
C ASP A 125 7.19 19.60 -6.07
N TRP A 126 7.61 20.48 -6.98
CA TRP A 126 8.85 20.35 -7.72
C TRP A 126 10.02 20.74 -6.83
N PHE A 127 11.09 19.95 -6.90
CA PHE A 127 12.36 20.17 -6.24
C PHE A 127 13.45 20.34 -7.28
N ASP A 128 14.29 21.33 -7.04
CA ASP A 128 15.35 21.80 -7.91
C ASP A 128 16.49 22.22 -6.97
N ARG A 129 17.37 21.27 -6.68
CA ARG A 129 18.38 21.34 -5.63
C ARG A 129 19.74 21.68 -6.20
N ASP A 130 20.03 21.24 -7.41
CA ASP A 130 21.34 21.34 -8.04
C ASP A 130 21.21 22.01 -9.41
N ASP A 131 22.01 23.03 -9.68
CA ASP A 131 22.13 23.56 -11.04
C ASP A 131 23.15 22.72 -11.84
N PRO A 132 23.11 22.71 -13.19
CA PRO A 132 24.10 22.00 -14.03
C PRO A 132 25.51 22.62 -14.02
N ASN A 133 25.79 23.51 -13.06
CA ASN A 133 27.06 24.20 -12.87
C ASN A 133 28.09 23.28 -12.23
N GLY A 134 28.83 22.54 -13.05
CA GLY A 134 29.92 21.68 -12.58
C GLY A 134 29.96 20.34 -13.29
N GLN A 135 29.77 19.26 -12.53
CA GLN A 135 29.87 17.87 -13.04
C GLN A 135 28.56 17.34 -13.63
N GLY A 136 27.50 18.13 -13.64
CA GLY A 136 26.16 17.69 -14.05
C GLY A 136 25.12 18.35 -13.17
N ASP A 137 23.92 17.78 -13.20
CA ASP A 137 22.77 18.16 -12.39
C ASP A 137 22.29 16.94 -11.57
N TYR A 138 22.20 17.12 -10.25
CA TYR A 138 22.04 16.08 -9.25
C TYR A 138 20.85 16.30 -8.32
N GLU A 139 19.68 15.90 -8.79
CA GLU A 139 18.42 15.79 -8.03
C GLU A 139 18.35 14.46 -7.23
N ASP A 140 19.36 14.22 -6.40
CA ASP A 140 19.47 12.98 -5.61
C ASP A 140 18.47 12.94 -4.44
N LEU A 141 17.77 11.82 -4.31
CA LEU A 141 16.68 11.68 -3.35
C LEU A 141 17.14 11.79 -1.89
N LYS A 142 18.38 11.38 -1.58
CA LYS A 142 18.90 11.39 -0.21
C LYS A 142 19.15 12.83 0.27
N ARG A 143 19.77 13.68 -0.55
CA ARG A 143 19.98 15.10 -0.21
C ARG A 143 18.68 15.87 -0.31
N LEU A 144 17.83 15.60 -1.29
CA LEU A 144 16.49 16.18 -1.36
C LEU A 144 15.68 15.96 -0.07
N ARG A 145 15.66 14.75 0.48
CA ARG A 145 15.02 14.49 1.77
C ARG A 145 15.66 15.18 2.97
N LYS A 146 16.97 15.43 2.91
CA LYS A 146 17.69 16.15 3.95
C LYS A 146 17.35 17.64 3.94
N GLU A 147 17.20 18.21 2.75
CA GLU A 147 16.90 19.63 2.54
C GLU A 147 15.41 19.95 2.71
N TYR A 148 14.53 19.03 2.29
CA TYR A 148 13.07 19.13 2.40
C TYR A 148 12.52 18.05 3.36
N PRO A 149 12.82 18.12 4.67
CA PRO A 149 12.43 17.10 5.63
C PRO A 149 10.91 16.95 5.69
N GLY A 150 10.43 15.72 5.55
CA GLY A 150 9.00 15.41 5.64
C GLY A 150 8.16 15.82 4.42
N GLN A 151 8.77 16.30 3.33
CA GLN A 151 8.03 16.64 2.09
C GLN A 151 8.01 15.48 1.08
N ILE A 152 9.03 14.62 1.11
CA ILE A 152 9.13 13.45 0.23
C ILE A 152 8.95 12.18 1.06
N CYS A 153 7.95 11.37 0.71
CA CYS A 153 7.65 10.13 1.41
C CYS A 153 8.83 9.14 1.40
N PRO A 154 8.97 8.26 2.42
CA PRO A 154 10.09 7.30 2.51
C PRO A 154 10.20 6.33 1.32
N LYS A 155 9.08 6.03 0.65
CA LYS A 155 9.04 5.17 -0.54
C LYS A 155 8.15 5.81 -1.62
N PRO A 156 8.71 6.62 -2.53
CA PRO A 156 7.98 7.19 -3.65
C PRO A 156 7.57 6.10 -4.64
N PHE A 157 6.37 6.25 -5.20
CA PHE A 157 5.83 5.31 -6.19
C PHE A 157 6.32 5.61 -7.60
N ARG A 158 6.56 6.89 -7.92
CA ARG A 158 7.09 7.36 -9.19
C ARG A 158 7.95 8.60 -8.97
N ILE A 159 8.87 8.84 -9.89
CA ILE A 159 9.58 10.10 -10.05
C ILE A 159 9.19 10.68 -11.41
N GLN A 160 9.15 12.00 -11.50
CA GLN A 160 9.05 12.72 -12.78
C GLN A 160 10.12 13.80 -12.78
N ALA A 161 10.83 13.95 -13.89
CA ALA A 161 11.83 14.98 -14.12
C ALA A 161 11.45 15.81 -15.36
N VAL A 162 11.61 17.13 -15.27
CA VAL A 162 11.46 18.05 -16.41
C VAL A 162 12.56 19.10 -16.36
N THR A 163 12.88 19.69 -17.50
CA THR A 163 13.79 20.84 -17.50
C THR A 163 13.17 22.02 -16.75
N VAL A 164 13.97 22.77 -16.00
CA VAL A 164 13.54 23.97 -15.29
C VAL A 164 12.98 24.99 -16.28
N PHE A 165 13.70 25.21 -17.38
CA PHE A 165 13.24 26.03 -18.50
C PHE A 165 12.36 25.21 -19.45
N GLY A 166 11.11 25.65 -19.66
CA GLY A 166 10.20 25.06 -20.64
C GLY A 166 9.45 23.80 -20.20
N ASN A 167 9.81 23.18 -19.06
CA ASN A 167 9.21 21.94 -18.56
C ASN A 167 9.23 20.81 -19.60
N ILE A 168 10.32 20.68 -20.36
CA ILE A 168 10.50 19.59 -21.32
C ILE A 168 10.71 18.31 -20.51
N PRO A 169 9.93 17.24 -20.72
CA PRO A 169 10.15 15.95 -20.07
C PRO A 169 11.59 15.48 -20.26
N ALA A 170 12.22 14.97 -19.21
CA ALA A 170 13.61 14.55 -19.27
C ALA A 170 13.85 13.51 -20.37
N GLU A 171 12.87 12.62 -20.58
CA GLU A 171 12.86 11.59 -21.62
C GLU A 171 12.91 12.17 -23.04
N ASP A 172 12.43 13.41 -23.25
CA ASP A 172 12.38 14.07 -24.55
C ASP A 172 13.64 14.91 -24.84
N THR A 173 14.53 15.08 -23.85
CA THR A 173 15.74 15.91 -24.01
C THR A 173 16.88 15.23 -24.77
N GLY A 174 16.85 13.90 -24.87
CA GLY A 174 17.93 13.11 -25.48
C GLY A 174 19.19 12.97 -24.60
N HIS A 175 19.17 13.45 -23.36
CA HIS A 175 20.27 13.27 -22.40
C HIS A 175 20.30 11.85 -21.84
N THR A 176 21.51 11.41 -21.47
CA THR A 176 21.72 10.11 -20.79
C THR A 176 21.73 10.33 -19.28
N PHE A 177 20.91 9.59 -18.55
CA PHE A 177 20.78 9.73 -17.10
C PHE A 177 21.44 8.55 -16.37
N GLN A 178 22.34 8.84 -15.43
CA GLN A 178 22.95 7.83 -14.57
C GLN A 178 21.91 7.22 -13.62
N ALA A 179 20.96 8.02 -13.17
CA ALA A 179 19.81 7.57 -12.41
C ALA A 179 18.57 8.34 -12.82
N TYR A 180 17.46 7.62 -12.93
CA TYR A 180 16.12 8.19 -13.05
C TYR A 180 15.12 7.19 -12.45
N ASN A 181 15.11 7.10 -11.12
CA ASN A 181 14.28 6.14 -10.39
C ASN A 181 13.97 6.64 -8.96
N THR A 182 13.09 5.93 -8.26
CA THR A 182 12.61 6.32 -6.92
C THR A 182 13.53 5.91 -5.77
N GLU A 183 14.63 5.22 -6.05
CA GLU A 183 15.61 4.80 -5.04
C GLU A 183 16.77 5.80 -4.92
N VAL A 184 17.27 6.26 -6.07
CA VAL A 184 18.42 7.16 -6.18
C VAL A 184 17.97 8.62 -6.39
N GLY A 185 16.88 8.84 -7.14
CA GLY A 185 16.47 10.17 -7.60
C GLY A 185 16.71 10.35 -9.09
N PHE A 186 17.11 11.54 -9.50
CA PHE A 186 17.47 11.87 -10.87
C PHE A 186 18.90 12.44 -10.91
N ILE A 187 19.74 11.87 -11.77
CA ILE A 187 21.15 12.26 -11.88
C ILE A 187 21.52 12.32 -13.36
N CYS A 188 21.83 13.52 -13.82
CA CYS A 188 22.46 13.77 -15.11
C CYS A 188 23.92 14.15 -14.86
N ARG A 189 24.88 13.42 -15.44
CA ARG A 189 26.31 13.76 -15.34
C ARG A 189 26.82 14.29 -16.66
N ASN A 190 27.61 15.35 -16.63
CA ASN A 190 28.20 15.94 -17.83
C ASN A 190 29.13 14.95 -18.56
N GLU A 191 29.80 14.06 -17.82
CA GLU A 191 30.67 13.01 -18.40
C GLU A 191 29.91 11.94 -19.19
N ASP A 192 28.61 11.76 -18.93
CA ASP A 192 27.77 10.78 -19.63
C ASP A 192 27.14 11.35 -20.91
N GLN A 193 27.24 12.66 -21.14
CA GLN A 193 26.60 13.29 -22.30
C GLN A 193 27.49 13.18 -23.53
N GLN A 194 26.95 12.62 -24.61
CA GLN A 194 27.65 12.55 -25.90
C GLN A 194 27.90 13.95 -26.49
N PHE A 195 26.95 14.87 -26.27
CA PHE A 195 27.02 16.25 -26.74
C PHE A 195 26.54 17.20 -25.65
N GLY A 196 27.25 18.33 -25.50
CA GLY A 196 26.85 19.38 -24.57
C GLY A 196 27.04 19.02 -23.10
N ARG A 197 26.36 19.77 -22.23
CA ARG A 197 26.28 19.54 -20.80
C ARG A 197 24.84 19.23 -20.43
N CYS A 198 24.63 18.66 -19.25
CA CYS A 198 23.30 18.49 -18.67
C CYS A 198 22.51 19.80 -18.74
N MET A 199 21.22 19.66 -19.05
CA MET A 199 20.26 20.72 -18.84
C MET A 199 19.99 20.82 -17.34
N ASP A 200 19.32 21.90 -16.98
CA ASP A 200 18.85 22.15 -15.64
C ASP A 200 17.50 21.47 -15.44
N TYR A 201 17.38 20.55 -14.48
CA TYR A 201 16.20 19.73 -14.23
C TYR A 201 15.65 19.90 -12.82
N LYS A 202 14.33 19.79 -12.72
CA LYS A 202 13.62 19.68 -11.46
C LYS A 202 12.82 18.39 -11.42
N VAL A 203 12.68 17.81 -10.24
CA VAL A 203 11.99 16.55 -10.00
C VAL A 203 10.78 16.70 -9.09
N ARG A 204 9.81 15.80 -9.24
CA ARG A 204 8.77 15.60 -8.23
C ARG A 204 8.49 14.12 -8.05
N PHE A 205 7.96 13.77 -6.89
CA PHE A 205 7.74 12.40 -6.48
C PHE A 205 6.26 12.12 -6.30
N ARG A 206 5.83 10.92 -6.68
CA ARG A 206 4.46 10.48 -6.44
C ARG A 206 4.40 9.77 -5.09
N CYS A 207 3.74 10.41 -4.13
CA CYS A 207 3.62 9.97 -2.74
C CYS A 207 2.15 9.82 -2.32
N PRO A 208 1.86 9.12 -1.21
CA PRO A 208 0.54 9.20 -0.57
C PRO A 208 0.14 10.66 -0.31
N CYS A 209 -1.09 11.06 -0.65
CA CYS A 209 -1.56 12.43 -0.50
C CYS A 209 -1.55 12.94 0.95
N PHE A 210 -1.72 12.04 1.92
CA PHE A 210 -1.76 12.38 3.34
C PHE A 210 -0.37 12.22 3.98
N PHE A 211 0.67 12.78 3.38
CA PHE A 211 2.04 12.75 3.93
C PHE A 211 2.40 14.13 4.53
N PRO A 212 2.91 14.21 5.77
CA PRO A 212 3.22 13.11 6.68
C PRO A 212 1.96 12.41 7.24
N PRO A 213 1.99 11.08 7.46
CA PRO A 213 0.77 10.32 7.67
C PRO A 213 0.36 10.27 9.13
N GLU A 214 -0.73 10.93 9.47
CA GLU A 214 -1.45 10.62 10.72
C GLU A 214 -2.33 9.37 10.60
N CYS A 215 -2.57 8.83 9.40
CA CYS A 215 -3.23 7.54 9.18
C CYS A 215 -2.95 7.05 7.74
N ASN A 216 -1.89 6.27 7.50
CA ASN A 216 -1.70 5.62 6.20
C ASN A 216 -1.80 4.08 6.30
N PRO A 217 -2.86 3.47 5.76
CA PRO A 217 -2.92 2.03 5.57
C PRO A 217 -1.89 1.55 4.53
N ILE A 218 -0.89 0.78 4.94
CA ILE A 218 0.16 0.30 4.03
C ILE A 218 -0.42 -0.77 3.08
N CYS A 219 -0.50 -0.43 1.80
CA CYS A 219 -0.48 -1.40 0.70
C CYS A 219 0.98 -1.73 0.39
N GLN A 220 1.35 -3.01 0.43
CA GLN A 220 2.65 -3.51 -0.04
C GLN A 220 2.48 -4.17 -1.39
#